data_AF-A0A077ZPK7-F1
#
_entry.id   AF-A0A077ZPK7-F1
#
_cell.length_a   1.000
_cell.length_b   1.000
_cell.length_c   1.000
_cell.angle_alpha   90.00
_cell.angle_beta   90.00
_cell.angle_gamma   90.00
#
_symmetry.space_group_name_H-M   'P 1'
#
loop_
_entity.id
_entity.type
_entity.pdbx_description
1 polymer ?
#
loop_
_entity_poly.entity_id
_entity_poly.type
_entity_poly.pdbx_seq_one_letter_code
_entity_poly.pdbx_strand_id
1 'polypeptide(L)'
;MVLRFFESYEVECGNNLKKHKGDLAYLSDLYFKFSETNLQLQDDLSLIKTKNVVSAIVSKHLLFKQNLALGEFYQFPNLGGLKKTRSIPDGDVHVYCDHLSMLHKKVRGRYADVLKMRVAAWMLNPFSNTNEIGTLLQEELIKLQANEEPKPKFESGSSHFWLQH
;
A
#
# COMPACT_ATOMS: atom_id res chain seq x y z
N MET A 1 13.65 -14.92 -12.85
CA MET A 1 15.10 -14.75 -12.60
C MET A 1 15.56 -15.59 -11.42
N VAL A 2 14.91 -15.48 -10.25
CA VAL A 2 15.25 -16.25 -9.03
C VAL A 2 15.25 -17.77 -9.25
N LEU A 3 14.23 -18.34 -9.89
CA LEU A 3 14.16 -19.81 -10.09
C LEU A 3 15.33 -20.35 -10.94
N ARG A 4 15.75 -19.64 -11.99
CA ARG A 4 16.87 -20.06 -12.85
C ARG A 4 18.23 -20.02 -12.13
N PHE A 5 18.39 -19.13 -11.15
CA PHE A 5 19.63 -19.00 -10.39
C PHE A 5 19.93 -20.25 -9.55
N PHE A 6 18.90 -20.97 -9.10
CA PHE A 6 19.08 -22.11 -8.20
C PHE A 6 19.08 -23.47 -8.88
N GLU A 7 18.71 -23.56 -10.16
CA GLU A 7 18.80 -24.83 -10.91
C GLU A 7 20.27 -25.32 -11.04
N SER A 8 21.26 -24.47 -10.76
CA SER A 8 22.69 -24.78 -10.90
C SER A 8 23.41 -25.32 -9.66
N TYR A 9 22.79 -25.38 -8.47
CA TYR A 9 23.48 -25.84 -7.24
C TYR A 9 22.66 -26.85 -6.42
N GLU A 10 23.32 -27.97 -6.07
CA GLU A 10 22.92 -29.07 -5.18
C GLU A 10 21.58 -29.78 -5.48
N VAL A 11 21.63 -31.11 -5.66
CA VAL A 11 20.45 -31.95 -5.98
C VAL A 11 19.35 -31.81 -4.91
N GLU A 12 19.71 -31.73 -3.63
CA GLU A 12 18.75 -31.58 -2.54
C GLU A 12 18.13 -30.18 -2.50
N CYS A 13 18.95 -29.13 -2.65
CA CYS A 13 18.48 -27.74 -2.73
C CYS A 13 17.53 -27.56 -3.93
N GLY A 14 17.92 -28.04 -5.10
CA GLY A 14 17.10 -28.00 -6.31
C GLY A 14 15.76 -28.73 -6.16
N ASN A 15 15.73 -29.88 -5.47
CA ASN A 15 14.49 -30.62 -5.22
C ASN A 15 13.53 -29.87 -4.28
N ASN A 16 14.06 -29.30 -3.18
CA ASN A 16 13.26 -28.50 -2.25
C ASN A 16 12.70 -27.25 -2.92
N LEU A 17 13.47 -26.58 -3.76
CA LEU A 17 13.02 -25.41 -4.51
C LEU A 17 11.97 -25.75 -5.57
N LYS A 18 12.11 -26.89 -6.25
CA LYS A 18 11.07 -27.38 -7.18
C LYS A 18 9.76 -27.66 -6.45
N LYS A 19 9.81 -28.19 -5.24
CA LYS A 19 8.63 -28.45 -4.39
C LYS A 19 7.94 -27.15 -3.96
N HIS A 20 8.72 -26.12 -3.60
CA HIS A 20 8.21 -24.84 -3.07
C HIS A 20 8.17 -23.70 -4.10
N LYS A 21 8.27 -23.99 -5.40
CA LYS A 21 8.29 -22.97 -6.45
C LYS A 21 7.06 -22.05 -6.44
N GLY A 22 5.89 -22.59 -6.10
CA GLY A 22 4.65 -21.82 -5.96
C GLY A 22 4.75 -20.80 -4.82
N ASP A 23 5.20 -21.26 -3.65
CA ASP A 23 5.36 -20.42 -2.46
C ASP A 23 6.37 -19.30 -2.72
N LEU A 24 7.49 -19.62 -3.36
CA LEU A 24 8.53 -18.65 -3.72
C LEU A 24 8.01 -17.61 -4.71
N ALA A 25 7.25 -18.04 -5.72
CA ALA A 25 6.65 -17.12 -6.69
C ALA A 25 5.64 -16.18 -6.04
N TYR A 26 4.75 -16.73 -5.20
CA TYR A 26 3.78 -15.95 -4.43
C TYR A 26 4.45 -14.93 -3.50
N LEU A 27 5.41 -15.38 -2.69
CA LEU A 27 6.13 -14.51 -1.76
C LEU A 27 6.93 -13.45 -2.52
N SER A 28 7.61 -13.80 -3.61
CA SER A 28 8.34 -12.83 -4.44
C SER A 28 7.42 -11.73 -4.97
N ASP A 29 6.26 -12.08 -5.52
CA ASP A 29 5.27 -11.12 -6.00
C ASP A 29 4.72 -10.23 -4.88
N LEU A 30 4.50 -10.81 -3.70
CA LEU A 30 3.99 -10.11 -2.52
C LEU A 30 5.01 -9.14 -1.93
N TYR A 31 6.26 -9.59 -1.73
CA TYR A 31 7.34 -8.76 -1.19
C TYR A 31 7.68 -7.59 -2.11
N PHE A 32 7.59 -7.78 -3.43
CA PHE A 32 7.74 -6.69 -4.38
C PHE A 32 6.74 -5.55 -4.09
N LYS A 33 5.46 -5.87 -3.88
CA LYS A 33 4.42 -4.88 -3.57
C LYS A 33 4.60 -4.21 -2.22
N PHE A 34 5.03 -4.99 -1.21
CA PHE A 34 5.38 -4.42 0.09
C PHE A 34 6.57 -3.47 -0.03
N SER A 35 7.58 -3.81 -0.83
CA SER A 35 8.72 -2.94 -1.08
C SER A 35 8.31 -1.64 -1.78
N GLU A 36 7.45 -1.70 -2.82
CA GLU A 36 6.90 -0.50 -3.47
C GLU A 36 6.12 0.38 -2.48
N THR A 37 5.30 -0.23 -1.64
CA THR A 37 4.53 0.49 -0.60
C THR A 37 5.45 1.10 0.45
N ASN A 38 6.48 0.36 0.87
CA ASN A 38 7.43 0.82 1.88
C ASN A 38 8.27 1.99 1.36
N LEU A 39 8.66 1.96 0.07
CA LEU A 39 9.34 3.09 -0.57
C LEU A 39 8.47 4.35 -0.56
N GLN A 40 7.16 4.21 -0.83
CA GLN A 40 6.23 5.34 -0.73
C GLN A 40 6.16 5.87 0.71
N LEU A 41 6.13 4.99 1.72
CA LEU A 41 6.05 5.38 3.13
C LEU A 41 7.35 5.97 3.71
N GLN A 42 8.49 5.74 3.07
CA GLN A 42 9.80 6.27 3.50
C GLN A 42 10.11 7.66 2.96
N ASP A 43 9.35 8.14 1.97
CA ASP A 43 9.46 9.52 1.48
C ASP A 43 9.00 10.52 2.57
N ASP A 44 9.34 11.81 2.43
CA ASP A 44 8.87 12.88 3.31
C ASP A 44 7.35 13.09 3.12
N LEU A 45 6.58 12.17 3.69
CA LEU A 45 5.15 12.09 3.55
C LEU A 45 4.45 12.95 4.59
N SER A 46 3.51 13.78 4.13
CA SER A 46 2.48 14.29 5.02
C SER A 46 1.61 13.14 5.54
N LEU A 47 1.01 13.33 6.71
CA LEU A 47 0.11 12.35 7.31
C LEU A 47 -1.07 11.97 6.37
N ILE A 48 -1.48 12.91 5.51
CA ILE A 48 -2.48 12.70 4.45
C ILE A 48 -1.95 11.72 3.40
N LYS A 49 -0.73 11.91 2.90
CA LYS A 49 -0.10 10.98 1.95
C LYS A 49 0.05 9.59 2.57
N THR A 50 0.51 9.50 3.82
CA THR A 50 0.59 8.24 4.58
C THR A 50 -0.76 7.54 4.64
N LYS A 51 -1.83 8.27 4.98
CA LYS A 51 -3.19 7.71 4.98
C LYS A 51 -3.61 7.19 3.60
N ASN A 52 -3.30 7.92 2.54
CA ASN A 52 -3.64 7.50 1.17
C ASN A 52 -2.92 6.20 0.79
N VAL A 53 -1.62 6.11 1.05
CA VAL A 53 -0.80 4.92 0.77
C VAL A 53 -1.31 3.71 1.58
N VAL A 54 -1.53 3.89 2.88
CA VAL A 54 -2.06 2.83 3.77
C VAL A 54 -3.46 2.39 3.35
N SER A 55 -4.35 3.33 3.02
CA SER A 55 -5.71 3.01 2.56
C SER A 55 -5.66 2.21 1.26
N ALA A 56 -4.81 2.63 0.32
CA ALA A 56 -4.64 1.93 -0.96
C ALA A 56 -4.13 0.50 -0.78
N ILE A 57 -3.12 0.26 0.06
CA ILE A 57 -2.60 -1.10 0.27
C ILE A 57 -3.62 -2.00 0.99
N VAL A 58 -4.40 -1.46 1.92
CA VAL A 58 -5.49 -2.20 2.59
C VAL A 58 -6.56 -2.64 1.59
N SER A 59 -7.02 -1.73 0.72
CA SER A 59 -7.98 -2.06 -0.34
C SER A 59 -7.40 -3.04 -1.36
N LYS A 60 -6.14 -2.86 -1.75
CA LYS A 60 -5.43 -3.76 -2.68
C LYS A 60 -5.32 -5.17 -2.13
N HIS A 61 -4.99 -5.37 -0.84
CA HIS A 61 -4.92 -6.71 -0.25
C HIS A 61 -6.24 -7.48 -0.32
N LEU A 62 -7.37 -6.79 -0.11
CA LEU A 62 -8.69 -7.39 -0.26
C LEU A 62 -8.94 -7.83 -1.71
N LEU A 63 -8.61 -6.97 -2.67
CA LEU A 63 -8.72 -7.27 -4.10
C LEU A 63 -7.82 -8.45 -4.51
N PHE A 64 -6.57 -8.49 -4.02
CA PHE A 64 -5.64 -9.58 -4.31
C PHE A 64 -6.19 -10.92 -3.86
N LYS A 65 -6.79 -10.97 -2.67
CA LYS A 65 -7.45 -12.17 -2.15
C LYS A 65 -8.61 -12.59 -3.04
N GLN A 66 -9.50 -11.66 -3.40
CA GLN A 66 -10.68 -11.94 -4.21
C GLN A 66 -10.29 -12.51 -5.58
N ASN A 67 -9.35 -11.85 -6.27
CA ASN A 67 -8.87 -12.31 -7.56
C ASN A 67 -8.19 -13.68 -7.45
N LEU A 68 -7.32 -13.87 -6.45
CA LEU A 68 -6.64 -15.14 -6.25
C LEU A 68 -7.61 -16.29 -5.98
N ALA A 69 -8.66 -16.05 -5.19
CA ALA A 69 -9.72 -17.03 -4.92
C ALA A 69 -10.56 -17.36 -6.17
N LEU A 70 -10.71 -16.43 -7.11
CA LEU A 70 -11.32 -16.66 -8.42
C LEU A 70 -10.36 -17.32 -9.41
N GLY A 71 -9.10 -17.56 -9.01
CA GLY A 71 -8.08 -18.11 -9.89
C GLY A 71 -7.53 -17.10 -10.89
N GLU A 72 -7.65 -15.81 -10.61
CA GLU A 72 -7.13 -14.68 -11.39
C GLU A 72 -5.80 -14.18 -10.80
N PHE A 73 -4.73 -14.24 -11.58
CA PHE A 73 -3.34 -14.03 -11.11
C PHE A 73 -2.73 -12.72 -11.60
N TYR A 74 -3.54 -11.74 -12.04
CA TYR A 74 -3.04 -10.47 -12.61
C TYR A 74 -2.04 -9.75 -11.71
N GLN A 75 -2.25 -9.80 -10.39
CA GLN A 75 -1.38 -9.15 -9.42
C GLN A 75 -0.17 -9.99 -9.03
N PHE A 76 -0.12 -11.27 -9.41
CA PHE A 76 0.94 -12.21 -9.07
C PHE A 76 1.55 -12.80 -10.35
N PRO A 77 2.34 -12.04 -11.13
CA PRO A 77 2.85 -12.48 -12.43
C PRO A 77 3.78 -13.69 -12.34
N ASN A 78 4.61 -13.82 -11.30
CA ASN A 78 5.45 -15.00 -11.13
C ASN A 78 4.59 -16.23 -10.83
N LEU A 79 3.59 -16.08 -9.96
CA LEU A 79 2.66 -17.18 -9.62
C LEU A 79 1.76 -17.55 -10.81
N GLY A 80 1.22 -16.57 -11.52
CA GLY A 80 0.39 -16.76 -12.71
C GLY A 80 1.15 -17.46 -13.84
N GLY A 81 2.46 -17.23 -13.97
CA GLY A 81 3.32 -17.97 -14.87
C GLY A 81 3.33 -19.48 -14.59
N LEU A 82 3.33 -19.87 -13.32
CA LEU A 82 3.29 -21.29 -12.90
C LEU A 82 1.88 -21.91 -13.02
N LYS A 83 0.80 -21.12 -12.93
CA LYS A 83 -0.55 -21.66 -13.18
C LYS A 83 -0.72 -22.10 -14.62
N LYS A 84 -0.17 -21.37 -15.59
CA LYS A 84 -0.20 -21.76 -17.01
C LYS A 84 0.41 -23.14 -17.26
N THR A 85 1.37 -23.55 -16.42
CA THR A 85 2.00 -24.88 -16.47
C THR A 85 1.36 -25.89 -15.51
N ARG A 86 0.13 -25.63 -15.02
CA ARG A 86 -0.62 -26.45 -14.04
C ARG A 86 0.22 -26.86 -12.83
N SER A 87 1.13 -25.98 -12.42
CA SER A 87 2.17 -26.30 -11.44
C SER A 87 1.83 -25.91 -10.02
N ILE A 88 0.64 -25.35 -9.78
CA ILE A 88 0.17 -24.94 -8.45
C ILE A 88 -1.14 -25.68 -8.17
N PRO A 89 -1.20 -26.53 -7.14
CA PRO A 89 -2.43 -27.10 -6.60
C PRO A 89 -3.41 -26.03 -6.11
N ASP A 90 -4.72 -26.27 -6.27
CA ASP A 90 -5.76 -25.36 -5.75
C ASP A 90 -5.70 -25.21 -4.21
N GLY A 91 -5.20 -26.23 -3.50
CA GLY A 91 -4.96 -26.18 -2.05
C GLY A 91 -3.98 -25.08 -1.65
N ASP A 92 -2.91 -24.87 -2.43
CA ASP A 92 -1.90 -23.85 -2.16
C ASP A 92 -2.48 -22.44 -2.36
N VAL A 93 -3.34 -22.28 -3.38
CA VAL A 93 -4.05 -21.01 -3.63
C VAL A 93 -4.92 -20.62 -2.43
N HIS A 94 -5.56 -21.60 -1.77
CA HIS A 94 -6.34 -21.36 -0.55
C HIS A 94 -5.45 -20.86 0.60
N VAL A 95 -4.29 -21.50 0.82
CA VAL A 95 -3.31 -21.07 1.83
C VAL A 95 -2.85 -19.63 1.58
N TYR A 96 -2.60 -19.26 0.33
CA TYR A 96 -2.23 -17.88 -0.03
C TYR A 96 -3.35 -16.87 0.24
N CYS A 97 -4.62 -17.25 0.00
CA CYS A 97 -5.78 -16.42 0.32
C CYS A 97 -5.93 -16.19 1.83
N ASP A 98 -5.66 -17.21 2.64
CA ASP A 98 -5.66 -17.11 4.10
C ASP A 98 -4.51 -16.23 4.60
N HIS A 99 -3.32 -16.39 4.02
CA HIS A 99 -2.18 -15.53 4.32
C HIS A 99 -2.47 -14.05 4.01
N LEU A 100 -3.07 -13.74 2.85
CA LEU A 100 -3.52 -12.38 2.51
C LEU A 100 -4.55 -11.85 3.53
N SER A 101 -5.46 -12.71 4.01
CA SER A 101 -6.45 -12.34 5.03
C SER A 101 -5.81 -11.98 6.36
N MET A 102 -4.81 -12.76 6.79
CA MET A 102 -4.03 -12.48 8.00
C MET A 102 -3.25 -11.18 7.84
N LEU A 103 -2.57 -10.98 6.71
CA LEU A 103 -1.80 -9.76 6.44
C LEU A 103 -2.67 -8.52 6.42
N HIS A 104 -3.84 -8.58 5.78
CA HIS A 104 -4.81 -7.49 5.79
C HIS A 104 -5.19 -7.10 7.24
N LYS A 105 -5.48 -8.07 8.12
CA LYS A 105 -5.75 -7.80 9.54
C LYS A 105 -4.56 -7.15 10.25
N LYS A 106 -3.34 -7.66 10.02
CA LYS A 106 -2.11 -7.12 10.63
C LYS A 106 -1.83 -5.67 10.19
N VAL A 107 -1.92 -5.37 8.90
CA VAL A 107 -1.70 -4.02 8.36
C VAL A 107 -2.77 -3.05 8.89
N ARG A 108 -4.05 -3.46 8.84
CA ARG A 108 -5.16 -2.64 9.36
C ARG A 108 -5.03 -2.37 10.87
N GLY A 109 -4.55 -3.34 11.64
CA GLY A 109 -4.27 -3.17 13.07
C GLY A 109 -3.10 -2.22 13.33
N ARG A 110 -2.01 -2.34 12.57
CA ARG A 110 -0.81 -1.49 12.71
C ARG A 110 -1.07 -0.02 12.40
N TYR A 111 -1.91 0.27 11.40
CA TYR A 111 -2.24 1.63 10.97
C TYR A 111 -3.67 2.05 11.31
N ALA A 112 -4.23 1.51 12.41
CA ALA A 112 -5.62 1.72 12.76
C ALA A 112 -5.94 3.21 13.04
N ASP A 113 -5.00 3.92 13.64
CA ASP A 113 -5.02 5.35 13.90
C ASP A 113 -4.97 6.17 12.60
N VAL A 114 -4.03 5.89 11.72
CA VAL A 114 -3.89 6.55 10.40
C VAL A 114 -5.14 6.35 9.54
N LEU A 115 -5.69 5.13 9.53
CA LEU A 115 -6.92 4.80 8.79
C LEU A 115 -8.14 5.54 9.36
N LYS A 116 -8.22 5.72 10.68
CA LYS A 116 -9.31 6.42 11.37
C LYS A 116 -9.20 7.95 11.28
N MET A 117 -8.01 8.48 10.97
CA MET A 117 -7.80 9.92 10.88
C MET A 117 -8.81 10.56 9.92
N ARG A 118 -9.54 11.58 10.38
CA ARG A 118 -10.38 12.41 9.50
C ARG A 118 -9.49 13.42 8.79
N VAL A 119 -9.54 13.45 7.46
CA VAL A 119 -8.94 14.53 6.67
C VAL A 119 -10.03 15.57 6.46
N ALA A 120 -9.92 16.71 7.12
CA ALA A 120 -10.87 17.81 6.94
C ALA A 120 -10.55 18.58 5.65
N ALA A 121 -11.54 19.25 5.07
CA ALA A 121 -11.35 20.00 3.84
C ALA A 121 -10.29 21.12 3.97
N TRP A 122 -10.21 21.80 5.13
CA TRP A 122 -9.20 22.82 5.39
C TRP A 122 -7.75 22.27 5.41
N MET A 123 -7.56 20.98 5.73
CA MET A 123 -6.23 20.36 5.69
C MET A 123 -5.75 20.12 4.26
N LEU A 124 -6.70 19.94 3.33
CA LEU A 124 -6.41 19.82 1.90
C LEU A 124 -6.25 21.18 1.25
N ASN A 125 -7.08 22.15 1.64
CA ASN A 125 -7.00 23.54 1.19
C ASN A 125 -7.38 24.50 2.34
N PRO A 126 -6.41 25.13 3.03
CA PRO A 126 -6.71 26.03 4.14
C PRO A 126 -7.45 27.30 3.69
N PHE A 127 -7.35 27.67 2.41
CA PHE A 127 -8.02 28.82 1.83
C PHE A 127 -9.45 28.52 1.36
N SER A 128 -9.89 27.25 1.41
CA SER A 128 -11.28 26.91 1.14
C SER A 128 -12.17 27.30 2.32
N ASN A 129 -13.37 27.79 2.03
CA ASN A 129 -14.34 28.10 3.07
C ASN A 129 -14.91 26.79 3.63
N THR A 130 -14.57 26.44 4.87
CA THR A 130 -15.02 25.18 5.50
C THR A 130 -15.45 25.43 6.93
N ASN A 131 -16.62 24.89 7.30
CA ASN A 131 -17.17 24.95 8.65
C ASN A 131 -16.76 23.74 9.51
N GLU A 132 -15.81 22.92 9.05
CA GLU A 132 -15.43 21.66 9.70
C GLU A 132 -14.43 21.82 10.85
N ILE A 133 -13.95 23.04 11.08
CA ILE A 133 -12.87 23.29 12.03
C ILE A 133 -13.39 23.46 13.46
N GLY A 134 -12.69 22.86 14.43
CA GLY A 134 -12.98 23.03 15.85
C GLY A 134 -12.75 24.48 16.29
N THR A 135 -13.48 24.92 17.32
CA THR A 135 -13.45 26.29 17.84
C THR A 135 -12.04 26.80 18.14
N LEU A 136 -11.13 25.92 18.57
CA LEU A 136 -9.75 26.28 18.94
C LEU A 136 -8.87 26.74 17.77
N LEU A 137 -9.17 26.35 16.53
CA LEU A 137 -8.34 26.67 15.36
C LEU A 137 -9.02 27.66 14.41
N GLN A 138 -10.25 28.11 14.72
CA GLN A 138 -11.01 29.03 13.88
C GLN A 138 -10.27 30.36 13.69
N GLU A 139 -9.74 30.96 14.76
CA GLU A 139 -9.03 32.24 14.69
C GLU A 139 -7.77 32.17 13.83
N GLU A 140 -6.95 31.13 14.02
CA GLU A 140 -5.71 30.94 13.25
C GLU A 140 -6.00 30.66 11.77
N LEU A 141 -7.05 29.89 11.47
CA LEU A 141 -7.47 29.66 10.09
C LEU A 141 -7.98 30.96 9.44
N ILE A 142 -8.75 31.78 10.15
CA ILE A 142 -9.24 33.08 9.64
C ILE A 142 -8.06 34.00 9.32
N LYS A 143 -7.07 34.10 10.21
CA LYS A 143 -5.84 34.87 9.96
C LYS A 143 -5.13 34.38 8.70
N LEU A 144 -4.98 33.06 8.54
CA LEU A 144 -4.35 32.47 7.38
C LEU A 144 -5.15 32.72 6.09
N GLN A 145 -6.47 32.59 6.12
CA GLN A 145 -7.38 32.83 4.99
C GLN A 145 -7.42 34.30 4.54
N ALA A 146 -7.33 35.22 5.50
CA ALA A 146 -7.24 36.65 5.26
C ALA A 146 -5.90 37.07 4.65
N ASN A 147 -4.83 36.31 4.89
CA ASN A 147 -3.54 36.58 4.28
C ASN A 147 -3.54 36.15 2.81
N GLU A 148 -3.39 37.10 1.89
CA GLU A 148 -3.33 36.84 0.44
C GLU A 148 -1.93 36.42 -0.03
N GLU A 149 -0.86 36.78 0.69
CA GLU A 149 0.52 36.47 0.32
C GLU A 149 0.85 34.96 0.21
N PRO A 150 0.35 34.07 1.11
CA PRO A 150 0.64 32.64 1.00
C PRO A 150 -0.19 31.91 -0.05
N LYS A 151 -1.30 32.49 -0.56
CA LYS A 151 -2.19 31.81 -1.51
C LYS A 151 -1.46 31.37 -2.79
N PRO A 152 -0.69 32.25 -3.48
CA PRO A 152 0.05 31.83 -4.68
C PRO A 152 1.09 30.74 -4.38
N LYS A 153 1.75 30.79 -3.21
CA LYS A 153 2.73 29.76 -2.80
C LYS A 153 2.05 28.41 -2.60
N PHE A 154 0.86 28.39 -2.00
CA PHE A 154 0.07 27.17 -1.83
C PHE A 154 -0.37 26.59 -3.18
N GLU A 155 -0.85 27.43 -4.11
CA GLU A 155 -1.22 27.02 -5.46
C GLU A 155 -0.03 26.45 -6.25
N SER A 156 1.18 26.97 -6.03
CA SER A 156 2.40 26.46 -6.66
C SER A 156 2.88 25.10 -6.12
N GLY A 157 2.44 24.71 -4.91
CA GLY A 157 2.80 23.43 -4.31
C GLY A 157 2.39 23.27 -2.85
N SER A 158 1.28 22.58 -2.61
CA SER A 158 0.72 22.38 -1.26
C SER A 158 1.67 21.69 -0.28
N SER A 159 2.52 20.77 -0.75
CA SER A 159 3.49 20.07 0.13
C SER A 159 4.56 21.02 0.68
N HIS A 160 5.04 21.98 -0.12
CA HIS A 160 6.05 22.94 0.33
C HIS A 160 5.44 24.00 1.26
N PHE A 161 4.19 24.39 1.02
CA PHE A 161 3.48 25.35 1.87
C PHE A 161 3.42 24.88 3.34
N TRP A 162 3.05 23.61 3.57
CA TRP A 162 2.95 23.01 4.91
C TRP A 162 4.30 22.74 5.59
N LEU A 163 5.42 22.79 4.87
CA LEU A 163 6.75 22.65 5.48
C LEU A 163 7.29 23.98 6.02
N GLN A 164 6.69 25.11 5.63
CA GLN A 164 7.12 26.45 6.04
C GLN A 164 6.28 27.08 7.16
N HIS A 165 5.15 26.48 7.52
CA HIS A 165 4.21 26.95 8.54
C HIS A 165 3.78 25.78 9.41
#